data_AF-A0A9X5PC03-F1
#
_entry.id   AF-A0A9X5PC03-F1
#
_cell.length_a   1.000
_cell.length_b   1.000
_cell.length_c   1.000
_cell.angle_alpha   90.00
_cell.angle_beta   90.00
_cell.angle_gamma   90.00
#
_symmetry.space_group_name_H-M   'P 1'
#
loop_
_entity.id
_entity.type
_entity.pdbx_description
1 polymer ?
#
loop_
_entity_poly.entity_id
_entity_poly.type
_entity_poly.pdbx_seq_one_letter_code
_entity_poly.pdbx_strand_id
1 'polypeptide(L)'
;MKSQDILLLLKIFSLSYYEKIDLTNKKMAKSEFLTEQQRKQYYLNIIYKNKESKYNNYYLNKYYGEIENFYSRIDFNSLLNENKYSLLALEKSTGISKSQISLSLKRCIDLKLLLIRDKIPYVNTQDLLNVVIPALRFFFPIKKIGNVRGIPISYSSPFLYENIISGKKLPMVWEDANGTVVGDAIEPLYKTVPYAAVKDPLLYELLVLVDSIRLNAPREKQVAFEQLKDIFMGK
;
A
#
# COMPACT_ATOMS: atom_id res chain seq x y z
N MET A 1 11.50 14.97 -7.64
CA MET A 1 10.45 13.95 -7.47
C MET A 1 9.21 14.62 -6.90
N LYS A 2 8.00 14.19 -7.27
CA LYS A 2 6.71 14.69 -6.76
C LYS A 2 5.99 13.60 -5.95
N SER A 3 4.94 13.93 -5.20
CA SER A 3 4.25 12.92 -4.37
C SER A 3 3.54 11.83 -5.17
N GLN A 4 2.99 12.16 -6.35
CA GLN A 4 2.41 11.15 -7.25
C GLN A 4 3.46 10.15 -7.78
N ASP A 5 4.74 10.53 -7.79
CA ASP A 5 5.83 9.64 -8.24
C ASP A 5 6.00 8.49 -7.24
N ILE A 6 5.88 8.78 -5.94
CA ILE A 6 5.99 7.78 -4.87
C ILE A 6 4.80 6.82 -4.90
N LEU A 7 3.57 7.36 -5.00
CA LEU A 7 2.36 6.53 -5.14
C LEU A 7 2.49 5.58 -6.34
N LEU A 8 3.00 6.08 -7.46
CA LEU A 8 3.17 5.27 -8.66
C LEU A 8 4.25 4.19 -8.50
N LEU A 9 5.39 4.50 -7.87
CA LEU A 9 6.42 3.51 -7.57
C LEU A 9 5.89 2.40 -6.66
N LEU A 10 5.19 2.75 -5.57
CA LEU A 10 4.60 1.74 -4.67
C LEU A 10 3.55 0.89 -5.39
N LYS A 11 2.75 1.48 -6.29
CA LYS A 11 1.80 0.73 -7.12
C LYS A 11 2.49 -0.24 -8.07
N ILE A 12 3.56 0.18 -8.75
CA ILE A 12 4.31 -0.70 -9.65
C ILE A 12 4.94 -1.85 -8.85
N PHE A 13 5.50 -1.54 -7.68
CA PHE A 13 6.01 -2.57 -6.78
C PHE A 13 4.92 -3.57 -6.38
N SER A 14 3.73 -3.12 -5.96
CA SER A 14 2.64 -4.02 -5.56
C SER A 14 2.20 -4.94 -6.71
N LEU A 15 2.06 -4.41 -7.93
CA LEU A 15 1.75 -5.22 -9.12
C LEU A 15 2.83 -6.29 -9.40
N SER A 16 4.10 -5.92 -9.31
CA SER A 16 5.22 -6.86 -9.52
C SER A 16 5.28 -7.94 -8.42
N TYR A 17 4.85 -7.61 -7.21
CA TYR A 17 4.79 -8.53 -6.08
C TYR A 17 3.70 -9.59 -6.31
N TYR A 18 2.52 -9.18 -6.76
CA TYR A 18 1.46 -10.11 -7.15
C TYR A 18 1.88 -11.05 -8.29
N GLU A 19 2.61 -10.55 -9.31
CA GLU A 19 3.15 -11.41 -10.37
C GLU A 19 4.11 -12.47 -9.83
N LYS A 20 5.02 -12.11 -8.92
CA LYS A 20 5.96 -13.06 -8.32
C LYS A 20 5.24 -14.16 -7.55
N ILE A 21 4.20 -13.79 -6.80
CA ILE A 21 3.32 -14.74 -6.12
C ILE A 21 2.66 -15.66 -7.15
N ASP A 22 1.98 -15.10 -8.15
CA ASP A 22 1.26 -15.87 -9.17
C ASP A 22 2.18 -16.83 -9.94
N LEU A 23 3.38 -16.39 -10.32
CA LEU A 23 4.39 -17.23 -10.99
C LEU A 23 4.88 -18.38 -10.10
N THR A 24 5.11 -18.11 -8.81
CA THR A 24 5.48 -19.14 -7.84
C THR A 24 4.37 -20.19 -7.72
N ASN A 25 3.11 -19.76 -7.83
CA ASN A 25 1.94 -20.63 -7.71
C ASN A 25 1.58 -21.39 -8.98
N LYS A 26 1.77 -20.81 -10.17
CA LYS A 26 1.65 -21.50 -11.46
C LYS A 26 2.63 -22.67 -11.53
N LYS A 27 3.87 -22.48 -11.05
CA LYS A 27 4.84 -23.57 -10.89
C LYS A 27 4.38 -24.66 -9.91
N MET A 28 3.49 -24.32 -8.96
CA MET A 28 2.86 -25.27 -8.04
C MET A 28 1.50 -25.81 -8.54
N ALA A 29 1.10 -25.52 -9.78
CA ALA A 29 -0.15 -25.98 -10.43
C ALA A 29 -1.47 -25.61 -9.71
N LYS A 30 -1.50 -24.49 -8.95
CA LYS A 30 -2.67 -24.13 -8.11
C LYS A 30 -3.59 -23.03 -8.65
N SER A 31 -3.16 -22.22 -9.63
CA SER A 31 -3.85 -20.96 -9.96
C SER A 31 -4.87 -21.05 -11.11
N GLU A 32 -4.75 -22.02 -12.02
CA GLU A 32 -5.56 -22.05 -13.25
C GLU A 32 -7.03 -22.43 -13.03
N PHE A 33 -7.41 -22.90 -11.84
CA PHE A 33 -8.76 -23.39 -11.53
C PHE A 33 -9.51 -22.60 -10.43
N LEU A 34 -8.97 -21.48 -9.94
CA LEU A 34 -9.61 -20.72 -8.86
C LEU A 34 -10.67 -19.74 -9.40
N THR A 35 -11.86 -19.75 -8.79
CA THR A 35 -12.88 -18.70 -8.99
C THR A 35 -12.37 -17.34 -8.48
N GLU A 36 -13.00 -16.23 -8.86
CA GLU A 36 -12.61 -14.89 -8.40
C GLU A 36 -12.60 -14.78 -6.86
N GLN A 37 -13.61 -15.34 -6.21
CA GLN A 37 -13.73 -15.37 -4.75
C GLN A 37 -12.64 -16.22 -4.10
N GLN A 38 -12.29 -17.36 -4.71
CA GLN A 38 -11.20 -18.21 -4.24
C GLN A 38 -9.82 -17.56 -4.43
N ARG A 39 -9.57 -16.89 -5.56
CA ARG A 39 -8.33 -16.11 -5.77
C ARG A 39 -8.21 -15.00 -4.75
N LYS A 40 -9.30 -14.26 -4.52
CA LYS A 40 -9.36 -13.22 -3.51
C LYS A 40 -8.99 -13.78 -2.13
N GLN A 41 -9.67 -14.84 -1.67
CA GLN A 41 -9.38 -15.44 -0.38
C GLN A 41 -7.93 -15.94 -0.30
N TYR A 42 -7.41 -16.48 -1.40
CA TYR A 42 -6.03 -16.95 -1.48
C TYR A 42 -4.99 -15.83 -1.35
N TYR A 43 -5.13 -14.74 -2.11
CA TYR A 43 -4.22 -13.60 -2.02
C TYR A 43 -4.31 -12.90 -0.67
N LEU A 44 -5.53 -12.76 -0.13
CA LEU A 44 -5.71 -12.30 1.24
C LEU A 44 -4.94 -13.23 2.17
N ASN A 45 -5.16 -14.55 2.12
CA ASN A 45 -4.41 -15.50 2.93
C ASN A 45 -2.90 -15.33 2.74
N ILE A 46 -2.32 -15.08 1.56
CA ILE A 46 -0.86 -14.85 1.47
C ILE A 46 -0.44 -13.55 2.17
N ILE A 47 -1.18 -12.47 1.95
CA ILE A 47 -0.90 -11.18 2.56
C ILE A 47 -1.06 -11.25 4.08
N TYR A 48 -1.94 -12.11 4.60
CA TYR A 48 -2.29 -12.21 6.04
C TYR A 48 -1.68 -13.42 6.77
N LYS A 49 -1.36 -14.54 6.10
CA LYS A 49 -0.91 -15.82 6.72
C LYS A 49 0.46 -15.71 7.36
N ASN A 50 1.35 -14.89 6.81
CA ASN A 50 2.63 -14.57 7.47
C ASN A 50 2.48 -13.57 8.62
N LYS A 51 1.26 -13.10 8.88
CA LYS A 51 0.98 -11.95 9.75
C LYS A 51 -0.01 -12.27 10.88
N GLU A 52 -0.79 -13.36 10.80
CA GLU A 52 -1.67 -13.86 11.88
C GLU A 52 -0.95 -14.07 13.22
N SER A 53 0.31 -14.52 13.20
CA SER A 53 1.11 -14.66 14.44
C SER A 53 1.54 -13.32 15.05
N LYS A 54 1.44 -12.21 14.31
CA LYS A 54 1.95 -10.88 14.68
C LYS A 54 0.84 -9.82 14.85
N TYR A 55 -0.38 -10.06 14.36
CA TYR A 55 -1.49 -9.12 14.55
C TYR A 55 -1.95 -9.11 16.01
N ASN A 56 -2.25 -7.94 16.52
CA ASN A 56 -3.00 -7.82 17.76
C ASN A 56 -4.47 -8.21 17.51
N ASN A 57 -4.92 -9.30 18.14
CA ASN A 57 -6.30 -9.80 18.07
C ASN A 57 -7.34 -8.70 18.39
N TYR A 58 -7.00 -7.69 19.20
CA TYR A 58 -7.87 -6.54 19.45
C TYR A 58 -8.18 -5.74 18.18
N TYR A 59 -7.17 -5.42 17.37
CA TYR A 59 -7.36 -4.60 16.17
C TYR A 59 -8.02 -5.40 15.05
N LEU A 60 -7.64 -6.68 14.90
CA LEU A 60 -8.36 -7.59 14.01
C LEU A 60 -9.83 -7.62 14.39
N ASN A 61 -10.20 -7.91 15.63
CA ASN A 61 -11.60 -7.99 16.04
C ASN A 61 -12.33 -6.63 15.95
N LYS A 62 -11.66 -5.52 16.27
CA LYS A 62 -12.26 -4.17 16.24
C LYS A 62 -12.52 -3.67 14.82
N TYR A 63 -11.65 -4.01 13.87
CA TYR A 63 -11.69 -3.49 12.50
C TYR A 63 -11.97 -4.58 11.45
N TYR A 64 -12.28 -5.82 11.85
CA TYR A 64 -12.50 -6.96 10.95
C TYR A 64 -13.54 -6.66 9.86
N GLY A 65 -14.69 -6.09 10.23
CA GLY A 65 -15.74 -5.75 9.27
C GLY A 65 -15.33 -4.64 8.29
N GLU A 66 -14.47 -3.72 8.72
CA GLU A 66 -13.94 -2.67 7.84
C GLU A 66 -12.91 -3.23 6.87
N ILE A 67 -12.08 -4.13 7.39
CA ILE A 67 -11.10 -4.93 6.65
C ILE A 67 -11.83 -5.75 5.56
N GLU A 68 -12.91 -6.45 5.90
CA GLU A 68 -13.74 -7.17 4.92
C GLU A 68 -14.42 -6.23 3.90
N ASN A 69 -14.95 -5.09 4.33
CA ASN A 69 -15.53 -4.09 3.43
C ASN A 69 -14.48 -3.51 2.46
N PHE A 70 -13.29 -3.20 2.96
CA PHE A 70 -12.14 -2.80 2.16
C PHE A 70 -11.83 -3.86 1.10
N TYR A 71 -11.80 -5.13 1.51
CA TYR A 71 -11.54 -6.24 0.58
C TYR A 71 -12.64 -6.45 -0.44
N SER A 72 -13.90 -6.15 -0.13
CA SER A 72 -15.02 -6.21 -1.08
C SER A 72 -14.79 -5.37 -2.34
N ARG A 73 -13.98 -4.30 -2.24
CA ARG A 73 -13.74 -3.33 -3.31
C ARG A 73 -12.53 -3.63 -4.19
N ILE A 74 -11.79 -4.70 -3.90
CA ILE A 74 -10.61 -5.09 -4.68
C ILE A 74 -11.03 -5.82 -5.94
N ASP A 75 -10.59 -5.29 -7.07
CA ASP A 75 -10.63 -5.98 -8.36
C ASP A 75 -9.31 -6.71 -8.58
N PHE A 76 -9.24 -7.98 -8.16
CA PHE A 76 -8.04 -8.82 -8.35
C PHE A 76 -7.75 -9.11 -9.82
N ASN A 77 -8.77 -9.14 -10.68
CA ASN A 77 -8.56 -9.33 -12.12
C ASN A 77 -7.77 -8.16 -12.71
N SER A 78 -8.05 -6.93 -12.26
CA SER A 78 -7.25 -5.76 -12.63
C SER A 78 -5.78 -5.83 -12.15
N LEU A 79 -5.51 -6.48 -11.01
CA LEU A 79 -4.15 -6.60 -10.46
C LEU A 79 -3.29 -7.61 -11.22
N LEU A 80 -3.92 -8.64 -11.81
CA LEU A 80 -3.24 -9.74 -12.52
C LEU A 80 -3.28 -9.62 -14.05
N ASN A 81 -3.97 -8.61 -14.58
CA ASN A 81 -4.07 -8.37 -16.02
C ASN A 81 -2.68 -8.21 -16.66
N GLU A 82 -2.51 -8.73 -17.88
CA GLU A 82 -1.29 -8.55 -18.69
C GLU A 82 -1.00 -7.07 -18.95
N ASN A 83 -2.04 -6.26 -19.15
CA ASN A 83 -1.95 -4.83 -19.43
C ASN A 83 -1.97 -3.94 -18.16
N LYS A 84 -1.68 -4.49 -16.98
CA LYS A 84 -1.73 -3.78 -15.70
C LYS A 84 -0.79 -2.57 -15.59
N TYR A 85 0.31 -2.57 -16.37
CA TYR A 85 1.24 -1.44 -16.44
C TYR A 85 0.88 -0.40 -17.51
N SER A 86 -0.20 -0.62 -18.28
CA SER A 86 -0.67 0.37 -19.25
C SER A 86 -1.10 1.66 -18.54
N LEU A 87 -0.97 2.81 -19.23
CA LEU A 87 -1.38 4.11 -18.67
C LEU A 87 -2.86 4.10 -18.21
N LEU A 88 -3.73 3.40 -18.94
CA LEU A 88 -5.14 3.27 -18.61
C LEU A 88 -5.35 2.44 -17.32
N ALA A 89 -4.65 1.31 -17.18
CA ALA A 89 -4.76 0.47 -15.99
C ALA A 89 -4.20 1.18 -14.75
N LEU A 90 -3.08 1.88 -14.89
CA LEU A 90 -2.49 2.68 -13.83
C LEU A 90 -3.41 3.84 -13.43
N GLU A 91 -4.05 4.52 -14.39
CA GLU A 91 -5.04 5.57 -14.09
C GLU A 91 -6.22 5.01 -13.30
N LYS A 92 -6.82 3.91 -13.75
CA LYS A 92 -7.96 3.27 -13.06
C LYS A 92 -7.60 2.80 -11.65
N SER A 93 -6.38 2.33 -11.43
CA SER A 93 -5.95 1.78 -10.13
C SER A 93 -5.42 2.84 -9.17
N THR A 94 -4.88 3.96 -9.65
CA THR A 94 -4.27 5.01 -8.80
C THR A 94 -5.09 6.29 -8.72
N GLY A 95 -6.00 6.53 -9.68
CA GLY A 95 -6.71 7.80 -9.84
C GLY A 95 -5.85 8.95 -10.39
N ILE A 96 -4.58 8.68 -10.72
CA ILE A 96 -3.69 9.67 -11.35
C ILE A 96 -4.02 9.73 -12.85
N SER A 97 -4.13 10.92 -13.44
CA SER A 97 -4.41 11.05 -14.88
C SER A 97 -3.30 10.44 -15.73
N LYS A 98 -3.64 9.91 -16.91
CA LYS A 98 -2.65 9.36 -17.87
C LYS A 98 -1.47 10.28 -18.15
N SER A 99 -1.71 11.58 -18.29
CA SER A 99 -0.66 12.58 -18.55
C SER A 99 0.30 12.72 -17.36
N GLN A 100 -0.22 12.74 -16.12
CA GLN A 100 0.60 12.77 -14.92
C GLN A 100 1.36 11.47 -14.71
N ILE A 101 0.75 10.32 -15.03
CA ILE A 101 1.41 9.01 -15.00
C ILE A 101 2.58 9.01 -15.98
N SER A 102 2.37 9.39 -17.24
CA SER A 102 3.44 9.41 -18.25
C SER A 102 4.63 10.28 -17.81
N LEU A 103 4.36 11.48 -17.30
CA LEU A 103 5.41 12.36 -16.77
C LEU A 103 6.09 11.81 -15.51
N SER A 104 5.34 11.11 -14.65
CA SER A 104 5.84 10.46 -13.44
C SER A 104 6.77 9.29 -13.79
N LEU A 105 6.36 8.40 -14.69
CA LEU A 105 7.18 7.31 -15.19
C LEU A 105 8.51 7.83 -15.75
N LYS A 106 8.46 8.87 -16.60
CA LYS A 106 9.67 9.50 -17.15
C LYS A 106 10.60 9.99 -16.04
N ARG A 107 10.09 10.76 -15.07
CA ARG A 107 10.88 11.23 -13.92
C ARG A 107 11.48 10.10 -13.10
N CYS A 108 10.72 9.04 -12.82
CA CYS A 108 11.19 7.90 -12.04
C CYS A 108 12.31 7.13 -12.76
N ILE A 109 12.24 7.03 -14.10
CA ILE A 109 13.28 6.43 -14.94
C ILE A 109 14.53 7.31 -14.93
N ASP A 110 14.39 8.62 -15.13
CA ASP A 110 15.51 9.58 -15.10
C ASP A 110 16.24 9.54 -13.74
N LEU A 111 15.50 9.32 -12.65
CA LEU A 111 16.03 9.17 -11.29
C LEU A 111 16.56 7.76 -10.96
N LYS A 112 16.47 6.80 -11.87
CA LYS A 112 16.84 5.38 -11.66
C LYS A 112 16.08 4.68 -10.52
N LEU A 113 14.93 5.24 -10.13
CA LEU A 113 14.01 4.63 -9.16
C LEU A 113 13.06 3.63 -9.83
N LEU A 114 12.79 3.84 -11.12
CA LEU A 114 12.09 2.89 -11.97
C LEU A 114 13.03 2.44 -13.08
N LEU A 115 13.08 1.14 -13.30
CA LEU A 115 13.94 0.50 -14.29
C LEU A 115 13.05 -0.38 -15.17
N ILE A 116 13.45 -0.63 -16.41
CA ILE A 116 12.66 -1.43 -17.37
C ILE A 116 13.52 -2.58 -17.86
N ARG A 117 13.02 -3.81 -17.70
CA ARG A 117 13.65 -5.03 -18.22
C ARG A 117 12.62 -5.83 -18.98
N ASP A 118 12.91 -6.21 -20.22
CA ASP A 118 12.00 -6.99 -21.07
C ASP A 118 10.59 -6.37 -21.18
N LYS A 119 10.51 -5.03 -21.26
CA LYS A 119 9.28 -4.21 -21.25
C LYS A 119 8.47 -4.25 -19.95
N ILE A 120 8.99 -4.89 -18.90
CA ILE A 120 8.37 -4.95 -17.57
C ILE A 120 9.05 -3.91 -16.67
N PRO A 121 8.29 -2.99 -16.07
CA PRO A 121 8.83 -2.02 -15.12
C PRO A 121 9.13 -2.69 -13.76
N TYR A 122 10.28 -2.36 -13.17
CA TYR A 122 10.67 -2.79 -11.83
C TYR A 122 11.18 -1.61 -11.01
N VAL A 123 10.81 -1.59 -9.74
CA VAL A 123 11.19 -0.53 -8.81
C VAL A 123 12.53 -0.86 -8.20
N ASN A 124 13.44 0.11 -8.17
CA ASN A 124 14.67 0.03 -7.40
C ASN A 124 14.33 0.22 -5.91
N THR A 125 13.95 -0.89 -5.27
CA THR A 125 13.50 -0.91 -3.87
C THR A 125 14.60 -0.50 -2.90
N GLN A 126 15.86 -0.76 -3.22
CA GLN A 126 17.00 -0.40 -2.38
C GLN A 126 17.11 1.12 -2.25
N ASP A 127 17.11 1.86 -3.36
CA ASP A 127 17.22 3.33 -3.32
C ASP A 127 15.92 3.99 -2.87
N LEU A 128 14.77 3.40 -3.21
CA LEU A 128 13.47 3.84 -2.70
C LEU A 128 13.43 3.75 -1.16
N LEU A 129 13.91 2.64 -0.58
CA LEU A 129 13.91 2.39 0.86
C LEU A 129 14.96 3.20 1.61
N ASN A 130 16.20 3.26 1.13
CA ASN A 130 17.30 3.83 1.92
C ASN A 130 17.46 5.34 1.73
N VAL A 131 16.94 5.89 0.63
CA VAL A 131 17.09 7.32 0.30
C VAL A 131 15.74 8.02 0.32
N VAL A 132 14.82 7.57 -0.53
CA VAL A 132 13.59 8.31 -0.82
C VAL A 132 12.65 8.29 0.38
N ILE A 133 12.31 7.11 0.90
CA ILE A 133 11.34 6.93 1.99
C ILE A 133 11.75 7.69 3.27
N PRO A 134 12.99 7.60 3.79
CA PRO A 134 13.43 8.35 4.96
C PRO A 134 13.38 9.86 4.76
N ALA A 135 13.56 10.33 3.52
CA ALA A 135 13.56 11.75 3.18
C ALA A 135 12.15 12.35 3.07
N LEU A 136 11.09 11.53 2.94
CA LEU A 136 9.72 12.01 2.71
C LEU A 136 9.19 12.92 3.81
N ARG A 137 9.61 12.74 5.06
CA ARG A 137 9.22 13.61 6.19
C ARG A 137 9.61 15.08 5.96
N PHE A 138 10.65 15.34 5.18
CA PHE A 138 11.15 16.68 4.90
C PHE A 138 10.47 17.32 3.69
N PHE A 139 10.26 16.54 2.63
CA PHE A 139 9.72 17.05 1.37
C PHE A 139 8.18 17.00 1.29
N PHE A 140 7.56 16.12 2.05
CA PHE A 140 6.11 15.93 2.10
C PHE A 140 5.66 15.82 3.56
N PRO A 141 5.84 16.89 4.37
CA PRO A 141 5.42 16.87 5.77
C PRO A 141 3.92 16.66 5.88
N ILE A 142 3.51 15.91 6.90
CA ILE A 142 2.10 15.62 7.15
C ILE A 142 1.42 16.82 7.80
N LYS A 143 0.25 17.20 7.28
CA LYS A 143 -0.66 18.15 7.91
C LYS A 143 -1.83 17.40 8.52
N LYS A 144 -2.23 17.80 9.73
CA LYS A 144 -3.48 17.34 10.36
C LYS A 144 -4.64 18.17 9.82
N ILE A 145 -5.73 17.51 9.45
CA ILE A 145 -6.91 18.16 8.86
C ILE A 145 -7.99 18.37 9.92
N GLY A 146 -8.20 17.40 10.81
CA GLY A 146 -9.20 17.46 11.87
C GLY A 146 -9.78 16.09 12.20
N ASN A 147 -10.89 16.05 12.91
CA ASN A 147 -11.60 14.80 13.22
C ASN A 147 -12.57 14.48 12.09
N VAL A 148 -12.27 13.45 11.30
CA VAL A 148 -13.12 13.03 10.18
C VAL A 148 -13.30 11.52 10.16
N ARG A 149 -14.21 11.07 9.31
CA ARG A 149 -14.37 9.66 8.98
C ARG A 149 -13.42 9.27 7.85
N GLY A 150 -12.81 8.10 7.94
CA GLY A 150 -11.79 7.70 6.98
C GLY A 150 -11.29 6.27 7.10
N ILE A 151 -10.19 6.02 6.38
CA ILE A 151 -9.47 4.74 6.33
C ILE A 151 -8.39 4.77 7.42
N PRO A 152 -8.32 3.79 8.34
CA PRO A 152 -7.34 3.78 9.42
C PRO A 152 -5.89 3.70 8.91
N ILE A 153 -4.95 4.36 9.59
CA ILE A 153 -3.53 4.37 9.22
C ILE A 153 -2.62 4.29 10.46
N SER A 154 -1.31 4.16 10.22
CA SER A 154 -0.28 4.12 11.26
C SER A 154 -0.60 3.15 12.40
N TYR A 155 -0.42 3.53 13.67
CA TYR A 155 -0.76 2.69 14.85
C TYR A 155 -2.22 2.25 14.91
N SER A 156 -3.10 2.85 14.09
CA SER A 156 -4.52 2.49 13.99
C SER A 156 -4.79 1.55 12.83
N SER A 157 -3.83 1.40 11.92
CA SER A 157 -3.91 0.45 10.83
C SER A 157 -3.73 -0.96 11.37
N PRO A 158 -4.45 -1.96 10.83
CA PRO A 158 -4.20 -3.35 11.19
C PRO A 158 -2.75 -3.77 10.87
N PHE A 159 -2.09 -3.12 9.91
CA PHE A 159 -0.79 -3.54 9.36
C PHE A 159 0.45 -3.10 10.17
N LEU A 160 0.31 -2.34 11.26
CA LEU A 160 1.44 -2.00 12.13
C LEU A 160 1.49 -2.93 13.34
N TYR A 161 2.31 -3.99 13.20
CA TYR A 161 2.38 -5.18 14.05
C TYR A 161 2.94 -5.03 15.47
N GLU A 162 2.93 -3.85 16.07
CA GLU A 162 3.21 -3.75 17.49
C GLU A 162 1.96 -3.34 18.24
N ASN A 163 1.77 -3.93 19.42
CA ASN A 163 0.77 -3.56 20.43
C ASN A 163 0.97 -2.10 20.91
N ILE A 164 0.96 -1.14 19.99
CA ILE A 164 0.95 0.29 20.24
C ILE A 164 -0.50 0.62 20.60
N ILE A 165 -0.91 0.14 21.78
CA ILE A 165 -2.16 0.52 22.39
C ILE A 165 -1.95 1.94 22.89
N SER A 166 -2.22 2.92 22.04
CA SER A 166 -2.32 4.31 22.51
C SER A 166 -3.67 4.46 23.19
N GLY A 167 -3.77 4.02 24.45
CA GLY A 167 -5.03 3.87 25.20
C GLY A 167 -5.86 5.15 25.41
N LYS A 168 -5.47 6.28 24.81
CA LYS A 168 -6.18 7.58 24.90
C LYS A 168 -6.18 8.42 23.61
N LYS A 169 -5.59 7.96 22.50
CA LYS A 169 -5.56 8.76 21.25
C LYS A 169 -6.61 8.27 20.26
N LEU A 170 -7.27 9.20 19.58
CA LEU A 170 -8.10 8.87 18.43
C LEU A 170 -7.26 8.16 17.37
N PRO A 171 -7.85 7.25 16.59
CA PRO A 171 -7.12 6.59 15.52
C PRO A 171 -6.70 7.62 14.47
N MET A 172 -5.59 7.40 13.77
CA MET A 172 -5.24 8.22 12.62
C MET A 172 -5.94 7.67 11.37
N VAL A 173 -6.44 8.56 10.51
CA VAL A 173 -7.13 8.17 9.29
C VAL A 173 -6.69 9.00 8.07
N TRP A 174 -6.82 8.44 6.87
CA TRP A 174 -7.00 9.25 5.67
C TRP A 174 -8.48 9.51 5.46
N GLU A 175 -8.88 10.75 5.22
CA GLU A 175 -10.26 11.11 4.93
C GLU A 175 -10.81 10.31 3.73
N ASP A 176 -11.95 9.66 3.94
CA ASP A 176 -12.69 8.94 2.90
C ASP A 176 -14.18 8.96 3.27
N ALA A 177 -15.02 9.39 2.33
CA ALA A 177 -16.48 9.45 2.52
C ALA A 177 -17.08 8.07 2.83
N ASN A 178 -16.43 7.01 2.32
CA ASN A 178 -16.84 5.63 2.52
C ASN A 178 -16.07 4.93 3.66
N GLY A 179 -15.25 5.66 4.40
CA GLY A 179 -14.55 5.16 5.59
C GLY A 179 -15.54 4.88 6.71
N THR A 180 -15.14 4.06 7.69
CA THR A 180 -16.00 3.68 8.81
C THR A 180 -15.41 4.06 10.17
N VAL A 181 -14.11 4.40 10.20
CA VAL A 181 -13.40 4.87 11.40
C VAL A 181 -13.48 6.38 11.49
N VAL A 182 -13.83 6.90 12.67
CA VAL A 182 -13.67 8.33 13.00
C VAL A 182 -12.32 8.51 13.71
N GLY A 183 -11.51 9.45 13.22
CA GLY A 183 -10.16 9.66 13.74
C GLY A 183 -9.53 10.99 13.35
N ASP A 184 -8.30 11.18 13.84
CA ASP A 184 -7.43 12.30 13.47
C ASP A 184 -6.98 12.14 12.02
N ALA A 185 -7.55 12.96 11.15
CA ALA A 185 -7.27 12.98 9.73
C ALA A 185 -5.89 13.56 9.44
N ILE A 186 -5.13 12.87 8.61
CA ILE A 186 -3.90 13.42 8.03
C ILE A 186 -4.03 13.61 6.52
N GLU A 187 -3.28 14.58 6.00
CA GLU A 187 -3.13 14.77 4.57
C GLU A 187 -2.37 13.56 3.97
N PRO A 188 -3.00 12.80 3.06
CA PRO A 188 -2.33 11.66 2.42
C PRO A 188 -1.15 12.14 1.59
N LEU A 189 -0.19 11.24 1.32
CA LEU A 189 0.99 11.57 0.51
C LEU A 189 0.62 12.21 -0.84
N TYR A 190 -0.43 11.70 -1.48
CA TYR A 190 -1.04 12.27 -2.66
C TYR A 190 -2.56 12.17 -2.57
N LYS A 191 -3.30 13.13 -3.13
CA LYS A 191 -4.76 13.26 -2.97
C LYS A 191 -5.58 12.03 -3.37
N THR A 192 -5.05 11.14 -4.22
CA THR A 192 -5.75 9.91 -4.64
C THR A 192 -5.28 8.65 -3.89
N VAL A 193 -4.45 8.78 -2.86
CA VAL A 193 -4.02 7.65 -2.01
C VAL A 193 -5.20 6.88 -1.42
N PRO A 194 -6.23 7.51 -0.80
CA PRO A 194 -7.36 6.76 -0.23
C PRO A 194 -8.05 5.89 -1.28
N TYR A 195 -8.28 6.47 -2.46
CA TYR A 195 -8.85 5.77 -3.61
C TYR A 195 -8.00 4.59 -4.08
N ALA A 196 -6.67 4.77 -4.17
CA ALA A 196 -5.76 3.74 -4.65
C ALA A 196 -5.59 2.60 -3.62
N ALA A 197 -5.50 2.96 -2.33
CA ALA A 197 -5.32 2.02 -1.23
C ALA A 197 -6.47 1.00 -1.18
N VAL A 198 -7.72 1.45 -1.26
CA VAL A 198 -8.92 0.59 -1.21
C VAL A 198 -8.95 -0.52 -2.27
N LYS A 199 -8.21 -0.35 -3.37
CA LYS A 199 -8.20 -1.29 -4.48
C LYS A 199 -7.06 -2.31 -4.42
N ASP A 200 -6.10 -2.12 -3.52
CA ASP A 200 -4.86 -2.88 -3.49
C ASP A 200 -4.34 -2.97 -2.04
N PRO A 201 -4.58 -4.11 -1.35
CA PRO A 201 -4.20 -4.28 0.05
C PRO A 201 -2.72 -4.12 0.31
N LEU A 202 -1.88 -4.58 -0.62
CA LEU A 202 -0.45 -4.45 -0.47
C LEU A 202 -0.06 -2.98 -0.63
N LEU A 203 -0.62 -2.27 -1.61
CA LEU A 203 -0.39 -0.83 -1.75
C LEU A 203 -0.87 -0.06 -0.52
N TYR A 204 -2.02 -0.41 0.05
CA TYR A 204 -2.52 0.17 1.28
C TYR A 204 -1.52 0.02 2.43
N GLU A 205 -1.04 -1.20 2.66
CA GLU A 205 -0.02 -1.48 3.67
C GLU A 205 1.25 -0.66 3.43
N LEU A 206 1.77 -0.67 2.20
CA LEU A 206 2.96 0.10 1.84
C LEU A 206 2.78 1.60 2.14
N LEU A 207 1.62 2.16 1.81
CA LEU A 207 1.31 3.57 2.06
C LEU A 207 1.16 3.87 3.55
N VAL A 208 0.58 2.96 4.34
CA VAL A 208 0.51 3.06 5.81
C VAL A 208 1.89 3.09 6.44
N LEU A 209 2.79 2.21 5.99
CA LEU A 209 4.17 2.14 6.48
C LEU A 209 4.94 3.42 6.11
N VAL A 210 4.79 3.87 4.86
CA VAL A 210 5.38 5.14 4.39
C VAL A 210 4.87 6.33 5.19
N ASP A 211 3.57 6.43 5.44
CA ASP A 211 3.01 7.52 6.23
C ASP A 211 3.44 7.47 7.70
N SER A 212 3.64 6.28 8.26
CA SER A 212 4.20 6.14 9.61
C SER A 212 5.65 6.63 9.70
N ILE A 213 6.43 6.41 8.65
CA ILE A 213 7.79 6.96 8.53
C ILE A 213 7.74 8.49 8.37
N ARG A 214 6.79 9.02 7.59
CA ARG A 214 6.55 10.47 7.43
C ARG A 214 6.12 11.15 8.72
N LEU A 215 5.26 10.49 9.53
CA LEU A 215 4.82 10.98 10.85
C LEU A 215 5.98 11.09 11.83
N ASN A 216 7.01 10.25 11.65
CA ASN A 216 8.28 10.31 12.38
C ASN A 216 8.15 10.15 13.91
N ALA A 217 7.13 9.44 14.37
CA ALA A 217 7.04 8.96 15.75
C ALA A 217 8.10 7.85 15.95
N PRO A 218 9.02 7.93 16.93
CA PRO A 218 10.23 7.11 16.96
C PRO A 218 9.99 5.60 16.87
N ARG A 219 9.01 5.08 17.63
CA ARG A 219 8.70 3.65 17.69
C ARG A 219 8.03 3.18 16.41
N GLU A 220 6.96 3.85 16.02
CA GLU A 220 6.17 3.56 14.82
C GLU A 220 7.02 3.61 13.56
N LYS A 221 7.92 4.60 13.48
CA LYS A 221 8.84 4.76 12.36
C LYS A 221 9.80 3.58 12.24
N GLN A 222 10.41 3.15 13.35
CA GLN A 222 11.36 2.04 13.35
C GLN A 222 10.67 0.74 12.91
N VAL A 223 9.51 0.45 13.49
CA VAL A 223 8.69 -0.72 13.14
C VAL A 223 8.27 -0.67 11.68
N ALA A 224 7.77 0.48 11.21
CA ALA A 224 7.34 0.65 9.83
C ALA A 224 8.48 0.48 8.83
N PHE A 225 9.69 0.97 9.16
CA PHE A 225 10.86 0.84 8.31
C PHE A 225 11.32 -0.62 8.15
N GLU A 226 11.40 -1.38 9.25
CA GLU A 226 11.78 -2.80 9.18
C GLU A 226 10.73 -3.64 8.43
N GLN A 227 9.43 -3.39 8.64
CA GLN A 227 8.37 -4.07 7.89
C GLN A 227 8.42 -3.77 6.40
N LEU A 228 8.62 -2.50 6.04
CA LEU A 228 8.72 -2.09 4.64
C LEU A 228 9.94 -2.73 3.96
N LYS A 229 11.05 -2.85 4.70
CA LYS A 229 12.26 -3.55 4.26
C LYS A 229 12.01 -5.05 4.05
N ASP A 230 11.35 -5.72 4.98
CA ASP A 230 11.00 -7.15 4.84
C ASP A 230 10.14 -7.39 3.59
N ILE A 231 9.12 -6.55 3.36
CA ILE A 231 8.27 -6.62 2.17
C ILE A 231 9.11 -6.42 0.88
N PHE A 232 9.98 -5.41 0.86
CA PHE A 232 10.84 -5.13 -0.30
C PHE A 232 11.87 -6.24 -0.57
N MET A 233 12.28 -6.97 0.46
CA MET A 233 13.18 -8.13 0.37
C MET A 233 12.43 -9.44 0.08
N GLY A 234 11.10 -9.46 0.11
CA GLY A 234 10.28 -10.66 -0.11
C GLY A 234 10.33 -11.66 1.05
N LYS A 235 10.47 -11.16 2.29
CA LYS A 235 10.48 -11.95 3.53
C LYS A 235 9.08 -12.04 4.19
#